data_AF-A0A852I8Z2-F1
#
_entry.id   AF-A0A852I8Z2-F1
#
_cell.length_a   1.000
_cell.length_b   1.000
_cell.length_c   1.000
_cell.angle_alpha   90.00
_cell.angle_beta   90.00
_cell.angle_gamma   90.00
#
_symmetry.space_group_name_H-M   'P 1'
#
loop_
_entity.id
_entity.type
_entity.pdbx_description
1 polymer ?
#
loop_
_entity_poly.entity_id
_entity_poly.type
_entity_poly.pdbx_seq_one_letter_code
_entity_poly.pdbx_strand_id
1 'polypeptide(L)'
;GGTGVLWWLYAKQRISAGALETQVAKDNLQALLIYAIAATVFTVILFLIMLIMRKRVALTIALFHVAGKVFIHLPLLVFQPFWTFFVLILFWTYWITVLLFLGTTGKHPVPNEEGFVEFRMAGPLKYMWWYHVVGLIWISEFILACQQMTVAGAVVTYYFTREKRNLPFTPILASVNRLVCYHLGTVAKGSFIITLVKIPRMILMYIHTQLKGKENACARCMLKACICCLWCLEKCLTYLNQNAYTATAINSTNFCTSAKDAFVILVENALRVAAINTVGDFMLFLGKVLIVCSTGLAGIMLLNYQRDYTIWVLPLIIVCLFAFLVAHCFLSIYEMVVDVLFLCFAIDTKYNDGSPGREFYMDKVLM
;
A
#
# COMPACT_ATOMS: atom_id res chain seq x y z
N GLY A 1 28.33 6.30 -2.85
CA GLY A 1 28.26 7.61 -2.16
C GLY A 1 28.27 7.43 -0.66
N GLY A 2 27.09 7.25 -0.03
CA GLY A 2 26.93 7.25 1.44
C GLY A 2 27.76 6.22 2.21
N THR A 3 27.88 4.99 1.72
CA THR A 3 28.71 3.95 2.34
C THR A 3 30.19 4.34 2.43
N GLY A 4 30.72 5.02 1.40
CA GLY A 4 32.10 5.52 1.40
C GLY A 4 32.32 6.61 2.45
N VAL A 5 31.32 7.48 2.67
CA VAL A 5 31.37 8.51 3.71
C VAL A 5 31.40 7.89 5.10
N LEU A 6 30.61 6.85 5.37
CA LEU A 6 30.61 6.14 6.65
C LEU A 6 31.95 5.45 6.93
N TRP A 7 32.55 4.81 5.92
CA TRP A 7 33.90 4.24 6.05
C TRP A 7 34.98 5.31 6.26
N TRP A 8 34.86 6.46 5.60
CA TRP A 8 35.78 7.57 5.79
C TRP A 8 35.66 8.18 7.20
N LEU A 9 34.44 8.38 7.71
CA LEU A 9 34.19 8.84 9.08
C LEU A 9 34.72 7.85 10.11
N TYR A 10 34.50 6.55 9.91
CA TYR A 10 35.06 5.51 10.77
C TYR A 10 36.59 5.55 10.77
N ALA A 11 37.24 5.63 9.60
CA ALA A 11 38.70 5.70 9.50
C ALA A 11 39.26 6.95 10.20
N LYS A 12 38.65 8.11 9.96
CA LYS A 12 39.04 9.39 10.60
C LYS A 12 38.90 9.32 12.12
N GLN A 13 37.80 8.78 12.62
CA GLN A 13 37.53 8.69 14.06
C GLN A 13 38.38 7.61 14.74
N ARG A 14 38.71 6.52 14.04
CA ARG A 14 39.67 5.50 14.52
C ARG A 14 41.06 6.07 14.73
N ILE A 15 41.54 6.91 13.80
CA ILE A 15 42.84 7.60 13.91
C ILE A 15 42.82 8.58 15.08
N SER A 16 41.75 9.37 15.24
CA SER A 16 41.62 10.33 16.33
C SER A 16 41.42 9.68 17.71
N ALA A 17 40.72 8.54 17.79
CA ALA A 17 40.48 7.81 19.03
C ALA A 17 41.74 7.11 19.57
N GLY A 18 42.72 6.83 18.71
CA GLY A 18 44.06 6.39 19.13
C GLY A 18 44.80 7.42 20.00
N ALA A 19 44.32 8.67 20.05
CA ALA A 19 44.88 9.76 20.86
C ALA A 19 44.03 10.13 22.10
N LEU A 20 42.81 9.58 22.27
CA LEU A 20 41.89 9.95 23.36
C LEU A 20 41.14 8.70 23.89
N GLU A 21 41.58 8.16 25.03
CA GLU A 21 41.00 6.96 25.66
C GLU A 21 39.75 7.26 26.51
N THR A 22 38.67 7.73 25.89
CA THR A 22 37.36 7.86 26.56
C THR A 22 36.42 6.73 26.15
N GLN A 23 35.65 6.19 27.12
CA GLN A 23 34.66 5.13 26.88
C GLN A 23 33.65 5.54 25.79
N VAL A 24 33.20 6.80 25.81
CA VAL A 24 32.29 7.39 24.81
C VAL A 24 32.87 7.33 23.39
N ALA A 25 34.20 7.50 23.23
CA ALA A 25 34.84 7.42 21.93
C ALA A 25 34.86 5.99 21.38
N LYS A 26 35.02 4.98 22.25
CA LYS A 26 34.95 3.56 21.89
C LYS A 26 33.54 3.15 21.45
N ASP A 27 32.52 3.60 22.19
CA ASP A 27 31.12 3.30 21.87
C ASP A 27 30.69 3.94 20.54
N ASN A 28 31.10 5.20 20.28
CA ASN A 28 30.86 5.87 19.00
C ASN A 28 31.57 5.18 17.83
N LEU A 29 32.79 4.67 18.04
CA LEU A 29 33.53 3.94 17.03
C LEU A 29 32.85 2.61 16.68
N GLN A 30 32.35 1.88 17.68
CA GLN A 30 31.56 0.66 17.47
C GLN A 30 30.26 0.95 16.72
N ALA A 31 29.54 2.01 17.08
CA ALA A 31 28.32 2.42 16.37
C ALA A 31 28.59 2.75 14.89
N LEU A 32 29.65 3.52 14.60
CA LEU A 32 30.05 3.84 13.22
C LEU A 32 30.46 2.61 12.42
N LEU A 33 31.14 1.64 13.03
CA LEU A 33 31.49 0.37 12.39
C LEU A 33 30.23 -0.41 12.02
N ILE A 34 29.26 -0.53 12.95
CA ILE A 34 27.99 -1.21 12.70
C ILE A 34 27.23 -0.53 11.56
N TYR A 35 27.14 0.80 11.57
CA TYR A 35 26.48 1.55 10.49
C TYR A 35 27.20 1.39 9.13
N ALA A 36 28.53 1.40 9.11
CA ALA A 36 29.30 1.21 7.89
C ALA A 36 29.11 -0.20 7.30
N ILE A 37 29.08 -1.25 8.13
CA ILE A 37 28.81 -2.63 7.71
C ILE A 37 27.36 -2.80 7.25
N ALA A 38 26.38 -2.25 7.97
CA ALA A 38 24.99 -2.27 7.54
C ALA A 38 24.81 -1.56 6.18
N ALA A 39 25.47 -0.41 6.00
CA ALA A 39 25.45 0.32 4.74
C ALA A 39 26.13 -0.43 3.59
N THR A 40 27.23 -1.16 3.81
CA THR A 40 27.85 -1.99 2.76
C THR A 40 26.94 -3.13 2.36
N VAL A 41 26.42 -3.89 3.32
CA VAL A 41 25.48 -5.00 3.07
C VAL A 41 24.27 -4.50 2.28
N PHE A 42 23.66 -3.40 2.71
CA PHE A 42 22.56 -2.77 2.00
C PHE A 42 22.95 -2.42 0.56
N THR A 43 24.07 -1.74 0.34
CA THR A 43 24.50 -1.39 -1.04
C THR A 43 24.80 -2.59 -1.93
N VAL A 44 25.37 -3.66 -1.38
CA VAL A 44 25.63 -4.90 -2.14
C VAL A 44 24.31 -5.56 -2.54
N ILE A 45 23.34 -5.64 -1.62
CA ILE A 45 22.00 -6.15 -1.92
C ILE A 45 21.33 -5.31 -3.01
N LEU A 46 21.35 -3.97 -2.88
CA LEU A 46 20.79 -3.08 -3.91
C LEU A 46 21.45 -3.31 -5.27
N PHE A 47 22.78 -3.45 -5.30
CA PHE A 47 23.53 -3.66 -6.53
C PHE A 47 23.22 -5.01 -7.17
N LEU A 48 23.15 -6.10 -6.39
CA LEU A 48 22.77 -7.42 -6.86
C LEU A 48 21.35 -7.43 -7.45
N ILE A 49 20.39 -6.79 -6.78
CA ILE A 49 19.02 -6.64 -7.29
C ILE A 49 19.03 -5.87 -8.61
N MET A 50 19.74 -4.75 -8.70
CA MET A 50 19.86 -3.98 -9.94
C MET A 50 20.47 -4.78 -11.09
N LEU A 51 21.49 -5.62 -10.82
CA LEU A 51 22.12 -6.47 -11.82
C LEU A 51 21.17 -7.57 -12.31
N ILE A 52 20.51 -8.29 -11.40
CA ILE A 52 19.57 -9.37 -11.74
C ILE A 52 18.41 -8.82 -12.60
N MET A 53 17.92 -7.63 -12.28
CA MET A 53 16.73 -7.07 -12.90
C MET A 53 17.02 -6.17 -14.11
N ARG A 54 18.29 -5.94 -14.47
CA ARG A 54 18.73 -5.00 -15.52
C ARG A 54 17.98 -5.15 -16.84
N LYS A 55 17.69 -6.39 -17.26
CA LYS A 55 16.96 -6.67 -18.54
C LYS A 55 15.48 -6.27 -18.49
N ARG A 56 14.88 -6.15 -17.30
CA ARG A 56 13.45 -5.86 -17.09
C ARG A 56 13.21 -4.41 -16.65
N VAL A 57 14.25 -3.73 -16.15
CA VAL A 57 14.20 -2.36 -15.63
C VAL A 57 13.80 -1.33 -16.69
N ALA A 58 14.15 -1.52 -17.98
CA ALA A 58 13.83 -0.56 -19.04
C ALA A 58 12.32 -0.30 -19.16
N LEU A 59 11.51 -1.37 -19.20
CA LEU A 59 10.06 -1.24 -19.28
C LEU A 59 9.46 -0.67 -18.01
N THR A 60 9.94 -1.07 -16.83
CA THR A 60 9.48 -0.50 -15.56
C THR A 60 9.79 0.99 -15.50
N ILE A 61 10.99 1.44 -15.91
CA ILE A 61 11.32 2.87 -15.99
C ILE A 61 10.38 3.60 -16.96
N ALA A 62 10.08 3.02 -18.12
CA ALA A 62 9.14 3.60 -19.07
C ALA A 62 7.73 3.74 -18.46
N LEU A 63 7.23 2.69 -17.78
CA LEU A 63 5.95 2.72 -17.09
C LEU A 63 5.91 3.76 -15.97
N PHE A 64 6.99 3.89 -15.18
CA PHE A 64 7.09 4.92 -14.15
C PHE A 64 7.15 6.32 -14.78
N HIS A 65 7.87 6.50 -15.88
CA HIS A 65 7.91 7.78 -16.58
C HIS A 65 6.52 8.18 -17.09
N VAL A 66 5.78 7.23 -17.68
CA VAL A 66 4.40 7.46 -18.13
C VAL A 66 3.47 7.71 -16.94
N ALA A 67 3.61 6.98 -15.83
CA ALA A 67 2.86 7.25 -14.60
C ALA A 67 3.10 8.68 -14.11
N GLY A 68 4.34 9.18 -14.14
CA GLY A 68 4.66 10.58 -13.86
C GLY A 68 3.89 11.56 -14.75
N LYS A 69 3.80 11.29 -16.07
CA LYS A 69 2.98 12.10 -16.98
C LYS A 69 1.49 12.05 -16.62
N VAL A 70 0.98 10.90 -16.19
CA VAL A 70 -0.42 10.76 -15.75
C VAL A 70 -0.70 11.68 -14.56
N PHE A 71 0.17 11.74 -13.55
CA PHE A 71 -0.01 12.64 -12.40
C PHE A 71 0.03 14.13 -12.78
N ILE A 72 0.79 14.50 -13.80
CA ILE A 72 0.82 15.88 -14.32
C ILE A 72 -0.50 16.23 -15.02
N HIS A 73 -1.05 15.31 -15.82
CA HIS A 73 -2.31 15.55 -16.55
C HIS A 73 -3.56 15.35 -15.70
N LEU A 74 -3.48 14.52 -14.66
CA LEU A 74 -4.56 14.19 -13.75
C LEU A 74 -4.19 14.58 -12.30
N PRO A 75 -4.01 15.88 -12.00
CA PRO A 75 -3.53 16.34 -10.69
C PRO A 75 -4.46 15.93 -9.53
N LEU A 76 -5.75 15.71 -9.81
CA LEU A 76 -6.72 15.23 -8.82
C LEU A 76 -6.41 13.83 -8.27
N LEU A 77 -5.59 13.01 -8.95
CA LEU A 77 -5.14 11.71 -8.42
C LEU A 77 -4.37 11.86 -7.09
N VAL A 78 -3.62 12.96 -6.94
CA VAL A 78 -2.84 13.23 -5.72
C VAL A 78 -3.76 13.47 -4.53
N PHE A 79 -4.97 13.99 -4.75
CA PHE A 79 -5.95 14.24 -3.69
C PHE A 79 -6.76 12.99 -3.30
N GLN A 80 -6.68 11.91 -4.07
CA GLN A 80 -7.46 10.70 -3.85
C GLN A 80 -7.26 10.07 -2.45
N PRO A 81 -6.03 9.92 -1.90
CA PRO A 81 -5.85 9.38 -0.54
C PRO A 81 -6.58 10.19 0.52
N PHE A 82 -6.54 11.52 0.43
CA PHE A 82 -7.19 12.39 1.41
C PHE A 82 -8.71 12.23 1.37
N TRP A 83 -9.29 12.12 0.17
CA TRP A 83 -10.70 11.83 0.02
C TRP A 83 -11.07 10.48 0.63
N THR A 84 -10.29 9.43 0.37
CA THR A 84 -10.51 8.11 0.96
C THR A 84 -10.37 8.13 2.48
N PHE A 85 -9.37 8.83 3.03
CA PHE A 85 -9.23 8.98 4.49
C PHE A 85 -10.41 9.72 5.10
N PHE A 86 -10.88 10.78 4.46
CA PHE A 86 -12.06 11.50 4.89
C PHE A 86 -13.29 10.58 4.96
N VAL A 87 -13.55 9.80 3.89
CA VAL A 87 -14.65 8.82 3.87
C VAL A 87 -14.47 7.73 4.92
N LEU A 88 -13.25 7.23 5.13
CA LEU A 88 -12.95 6.26 6.18
C LEU A 88 -13.21 6.84 7.58
N ILE A 89 -12.80 8.08 7.86
CA ILE A 89 -13.05 8.73 9.15
C ILE A 89 -14.56 8.90 9.38
N LEU A 90 -15.31 9.33 8.38
CA LEU A 90 -16.78 9.42 8.47
C LEU A 90 -17.41 8.05 8.73
N PHE A 91 -16.93 7.00 8.07
CA PHE A 91 -17.41 5.65 8.32
C PHE A 91 -17.06 5.17 9.73
N TRP A 92 -15.83 5.39 10.20
CA TRP A 92 -15.39 5.00 11.54
C TRP A 92 -16.18 5.71 12.64
N THR A 93 -16.42 7.01 12.48
CA THR A 93 -17.25 7.77 13.42
C THR A 93 -18.67 7.24 13.46
N TYR A 94 -19.31 7.03 12.28
CA TYR A 94 -20.61 6.38 12.19
C TYR A 94 -20.64 5.00 12.85
N TRP A 95 -19.63 4.16 12.58
CA TRP A 95 -19.53 2.82 13.12
C TRP A 95 -19.42 2.82 14.65
N ILE A 96 -18.58 3.69 15.23
CA ILE A 96 -18.44 3.87 16.67
C ILE A 96 -19.76 4.35 17.29
N THR A 97 -20.43 5.32 16.67
CA THR A 97 -21.74 5.81 17.16
C THR A 97 -22.77 4.68 17.21
N VAL A 98 -22.90 3.87 16.14
CA VAL A 98 -23.79 2.71 16.13
C VAL A 98 -23.39 1.68 17.18
N LEU A 99 -22.09 1.50 17.41
CA LEU A 99 -21.59 0.58 18.44
C LEU A 99 -22.00 1.01 19.85
N LEU A 100 -21.88 2.31 20.15
CA LEU A 100 -22.30 2.89 21.42
C LEU A 100 -23.82 2.73 21.62
N PHE A 101 -24.61 2.96 20.57
CA PHE A 101 -26.05 2.71 20.63
C PHE A 101 -26.36 1.23 20.87
N LEU A 102 -25.67 0.31 20.19
CA LEU A 102 -25.86 -1.12 20.37
C LEU A 102 -25.56 -1.56 21.83
N GLY A 103 -24.48 -1.04 22.42
CA GLY A 103 -24.11 -1.32 23.81
C GLY A 103 -25.08 -0.74 24.85
N THR A 104 -25.81 0.33 24.51
CA THR A 104 -26.76 1.02 25.41
C THR A 104 -28.21 0.58 25.22
N THR A 105 -28.51 -0.30 24.25
CA THR A 105 -29.88 -0.75 23.94
C THR A 105 -30.44 -1.76 24.97
N GLY A 106 -29.65 -2.16 25.98
CA GLY A 106 -30.10 -3.09 27.03
C GLY A 106 -31.29 -2.53 27.83
N LYS A 107 -32.41 -3.28 27.89
CA LYS A 107 -33.68 -2.82 28.46
C LYS A 107 -33.67 -2.57 29.97
N HIS A 108 -32.69 -3.10 30.71
CA HIS A 108 -32.65 -3.02 32.17
C HIS A 108 -31.25 -2.62 32.65
N PRO A 109 -31.03 -1.35 33.03
CA PRO A 109 -29.83 -0.94 33.75
C PRO A 109 -29.81 -1.62 35.13
N VAL A 110 -28.84 -2.50 35.37
CA VAL A 110 -28.65 -3.15 36.68
C VAL A 110 -27.46 -2.47 37.36
N PRO A 111 -27.62 -1.89 38.56
CA PRO A 111 -26.47 -1.35 39.30
C PRO A 111 -25.52 -2.48 39.69
N ASN A 112 -24.24 -2.31 39.36
CA ASN A 112 -23.14 -3.16 39.78
C ASN A 112 -22.74 -2.83 41.22
N GLU A 113 -22.07 -3.75 41.90
CA GLU A 113 -21.61 -3.60 43.29
C GLU A 113 -20.67 -2.39 43.49
N GLU A 114 -20.03 -1.92 42.42
CA GLU A 114 -19.15 -0.75 42.37
C GLU A 114 -19.89 0.58 42.09
N GLY A 115 -21.22 0.57 41.98
CA GLY A 115 -22.03 1.77 41.70
C GLY A 115 -22.14 2.16 40.22
N PHE A 116 -21.57 1.36 39.30
CA PHE A 116 -21.75 1.52 37.86
C PHE A 116 -23.05 0.89 37.35
N VAL A 117 -23.60 1.40 36.25
CA VAL A 117 -24.78 0.82 35.61
C VAL A 117 -24.36 -0.17 34.52
N GLU A 118 -24.70 -1.45 34.68
CA GLU A 118 -24.48 -2.49 33.67
C GLU A 118 -25.73 -2.65 32.79
N PHE A 119 -25.57 -2.51 31.48
CA PHE A 119 -26.62 -2.81 30.50
C PHE A 119 -26.46 -4.24 29.98
N ARG A 120 -27.37 -5.14 30.40
CA ARG A 120 -27.34 -6.54 29.93
C ARG A 120 -28.03 -6.67 28.57
N MET A 121 -27.27 -7.04 27.54
CA MET A 121 -27.80 -7.34 26.20
C MET A 121 -28.52 -8.69 26.21
N ALA A 122 -29.81 -8.70 25.86
CA ALA A 122 -30.63 -9.90 25.76
C ALA A 122 -31.13 -10.13 24.33
N GLY A 123 -31.22 -11.40 23.91
CA GLY A 123 -31.82 -11.79 22.62
C GLY A 123 -30.93 -11.55 21.39
N PRO A 124 -31.53 -11.33 20.20
CA PRO A 124 -30.83 -11.21 18.90
C PRO A 124 -29.75 -10.13 18.84
N LEU A 125 -29.87 -9.08 19.66
CA LEU A 125 -28.92 -7.97 19.77
C LEU A 125 -27.50 -8.45 20.14
N LYS A 126 -27.36 -9.56 20.88
CA LYS A 126 -26.06 -10.16 21.24
C LYS A 126 -25.25 -10.58 19.99
N TYR A 127 -25.91 -10.99 18.92
CA TYR A 127 -25.26 -11.43 17.69
C TYR A 127 -24.97 -10.28 16.72
N MET A 128 -25.61 -9.12 16.89
CA MET A 128 -25.39 -7.95 16.04
C MET A 128 -23.97 -7.39 16.18
N TRP A 129 -23.30 -7.62 17.31
CA TRP A 129 -21.89 -7.26 17.47
C TRP A 129 -21.01 -7.91 16.38
N TRP A 130 -21.21 -9.21 16.10
CA TRP A 130 -20.44 -9.90 15.06
C TRP A 130 -20.73 -9.35 13.67
N TYR A 131 -22.01 -9.08 13.37
CA TYR A 131 -22.38 -8.39 12.13
C TYR A 131 -21.68 -7.04 12.00
N HIS A 132 -21.62 -6.26 13.09
CA HIS A 132 -20.97 -4.95 13.11
C HIS A 132 -19.46 -5.02 12.87
N VAL A 133 -18.77 -6.02 13.47
CA VAL A 133 -17.34 -6.27 13.25
C VAL A 133 -17.06 -6.72 11.81
N VAL A 134 -17.86 -7.64 11.27
CA VAL A 134 -17.74 -8.07 9.87
C VAL A 134 -17.99 -6.89 8.93
N GLY A 135 -18.99 -6.07 9.23
CA GLY A 135 -19.31 -4.83 8.52
C GLY A 135 -18.17 -3.82 8.53
N LEU A 136 -17.45 -3.66 9.66
CA LEU A 136 -16.27 -2.80 9.75
C LEU A 136 -15.22 -3.19 8.69
N ILE A 137 -14.91 -4.47 8.61
CA ILE A 137 -13.88 -5.00 7.71
C ILE A 137 -14.36 -4.86 6.26
N TRP A 138 -15.57 -5.33 5.96
CA TRP A 138 -16.09 -5.33 4.59
C TRP A 138 -16.25 -3.92 4.03
N ILE A 139 -16.85 -3.00 4.79
CA ILE A 139 -17.07 -1.63 4.32
C ILE A 139 -15.73 -0.89 4.18
N SER A 140 -14.75 -1.16 5.04
CA SER A 140 -13.39 -0.60 4.87
C SER A 140 -12.75 -1.09 3.56
N GLU A 141 -12.82 -2.40 3.26
CA GLU A 141 -12.35 -2.95 1.98
C GLU A 141 -13.13 -2.39 0.79
N PHE A 142 -14.43 -2.18 0.95
CA PHE A 142 -15.28 -1.58 -0.08
C PHE A 142 -14.87 -0.14 -0.40
N ILE A 143 -14.61 0.69 0.61
CA ILE A 143 -14.13 2.07 0.44
C ILE A 143 -12.78 2.09 -0.29
N LEU A 144 -11.84 1.21 0.10
CA LEU A 144 -10.55 1.08 -0.58
C LEU A 144 -10.71 0.59 -2.03
N ALA A 145 -11.62 -0.36 -2.28
CA ALA A 145 -11.91 -0.84 -3.63
C ALA A 145 -12.60 0.23 -4.51
N CYS A 146 -13.38 1.14 -3.93
CA CYS A 146 -13.92 2.31 -4.62
C CYS A 146 -12.80 3.23 -5.11
N GLN A 147 -11.77 3.47 -4.27
CA GLN A 147 -10.57 4.19 -4.68
C GLN A 147 -9.88 3.48 -5.85
N GLN A 148 -9.69 2.16 -5.75
CA GLN A 148 -9.06 1.35 -6.80
C GLN A 148 -9.77 1.48 -8.15
N MET A 149 -11.09 1.32 -8.16
CA MET A 149 -11.90 1.46 -9.36
C MET A 149 -11.90 2.89 -9.92
N THR A 150 -11.92 3.91 -9.04
CA THR A 150 -11.88 5.32 -9.44
C THR A 150 -10.57 5.66 -10.15
N VAL A 151 -9.43 5.29 -9.55
CA VAL A 151 -8.09 5.50 -10.12
C VAL A 151 -7.96 4.74 -11.43
N ALA A 152 -8.33 3.45 -11.44
CA ALA A 152 -8.28 2.62 -12.65
C ALA A 152 -9.08 3.25 -13.78
N GLY A 153 -10.32 3.66 -13.54
CA GLY A 153 -11.16 4.28 -14.55
C GLY A 153 -10.62 5.61 -15.08
N ALA A 154 -9.95 6.42 -14.27
CA ALA A 154 -9.35 7.67 -14.73
C ALA A 154 -8.09 7.42 -15.56
N VAL A 155 -7.22 6.50 -15.13
CA VAL A 155 -5.99 6.15 -15.84
C VAL A 155 -6.30 5.43 -17.16
N VAL A 156 -7.27 4.52 -17.18
CA VAL A 156 -7.76 3.86 -18.42
C VAL A 156 -8.29 4.90 -19.41
N THR A 157 -9.11 5.86 -18.94
CA THR A 157 -9.60 6.95 -19.79
C THR A 157 -8.43 7.76 -20.36
N TYR A 158 -7.42 8.08 -19.54
CA TYR A 158 -6.23 8.77 -20.01
C TYR A 158 -5.43 7.96 -21.02
N TYR A 159 -5.22 6.67 -20.79
CA TYR A 159 -4.40 5.80 -21.63
C TYR A 159 -4.98 5.66 -23.04
N PHE A 160 -6.26 5.28 -23.14
CA PHE A 160 -6.91 5.01 -24.42
C PHE A 160 -7.45 6.25 -25.15
N THR A 161 -7.35 7.45 -24.55
CA THR A 161 -7.64 8.70 -25.28
C THR A 161 -6.41 9.13 -26.08
N ARG A 162 -6.49 9.06 -27.41
CA ARG A 162 -5.37 9.44 -28.31
C ARG A 162 -4.99 10.91 -28.16
N GLU A 163 -5.96 11.79 -28.39
CA GLU A 163 -5.79 13.24 -28.25
C GLU A 163 -6.12 13.68 -26.84
N LYS A 164 -5.10 14.03 -26.05
CA LYS A 164 -5.29 14.42 -24.63
C LYS A 164 -6.17 15.67 -24.45
N ARG A 165 -6.42 16.43 -25.51
CA ARG A 165 -7.36 17.56 -25.55
C ARG A 165 -8.82 17.14 -25.41
N ASN A 166 -9.15 15.89 -25.77
CA ASN A 166 -10.50 15.31 -25.71
C ASN A 166 -10.79 14.63 -24.36
N LEU A 167 -9.88 14.75 -23.39
CA LEU A 167 -10.15 14.28 -22.04
C LEU A 167 -11.26 15.11 -21.38
N PRO A 168 -12.15 14.48 -20.59
CA PRO A 168 -13.12 15.23 -19.80
C PRO A 168 -12.38 16.20 -18.87
N PHE A 169 -13.00 17.35 -18.55
CA PHE A 169 -12.40 18.40 -17.74
C PHE A 169 -11.84 17.88 -16.39
N THR A 170 -12.51 16.90 -15.79
CA THR A 170 -12.05 16.20 -14.58
C THR A 170 -12.24 14.67 -14.72
N PRO A 171 -11.25 13.94 -15.27
CA PRO A 171 -11.37 12.49 -15.51
C PRO A 171 -11.60 11.66 -14.24
N ILE A 172 -11.09 12.14 -13.10
CA ILE A 172 -11.35 11.53 -11.80
C ILE A 172 -12.81 11.64 -11.42
N LEU A 173 -13.42 12.82 -11.53
CA LEU A 173 -14.82 13.01 -11.16
C LEU A 173 -15.76 12.24 -12.11
N ALA A 174 -15.44 12.21 -13.40
CA ALA A 174 -16.13 11.35 -14.36
C ALA A 174 -16.02 9.87 -13.97
N SER A 175 -14.85 9.42 -13.50
CA SER A 175 -14.64 8.06 -13.01
C SER A 175 -15.45 7.75 -11.75
N VAL A 176 -15.50 8.68 -10.78
CA VAL A 176 -16.35 8.57 -9.59
C VAL A 176 -17.82 8.46 -9.97
N ASN A 177 -18.30 9.29 -10.91
CA ASN A 177 -19.67 9.24 -11.36
C ASN A 177 -20.02 7.88 -11.98
N ARG A 178 -19.16 7.35 -12.86
CA ARG A 178 -19.36 5.99 -13.43
C ARG A 178 -19.33 4.91 -12.36
N LEU A 179 -18.45 5.01 -11.36
CA LEU A 179 -18.42 4.10 -10.24
C LEU A 179 -19.76 4.06 -9.51
N VAL A 180 -20.27 5.23 -9.11
CA VAL A 180 -21.51 5.37 -8.34
C VAL A 180 -22.72 4.90 -9.16
N CYS A 181 -22.80 5.25 -10.44
CA CYS A 181 -23.95 4.91 -11.28
C CYS A 181 -23.97 3.45 -11.76
N TYR A 182 -22.80 2.84 -12.02
CA TYR A 182 -22.75 1.58 -12.77
C TYR A 182 -21.94 0.46 -12.11
N HIS A 183 -20.93 0.76 -11.29
CA HIS A 183 -19.95 -0.26 -10.86
C HIS A 183 -19.89 -0.54 -9.36
N LEU A 184 -20.79 0.03 -8.54
CA LEU A 184 -20.88 -0.29 -7.11
C LEU A 184 -21.00 -1.80 -6.85
N GLY A 185 -21.79 -2.53 -7.65
CA GLY A 185 -21.94 -3.98 -7.53
C GLY A 185 -20.66 -4.77 -7.79
N THR A 186 -19.88 -4.38 -8.82
CA THR A 186 -18.57 -4.97 -9.12
C THR A 186 -17.60 -4.78 -7.95
N VAL A 187 -17.55 -3.56 -7.39
CA VAL A 187 -16.68 -3.20 -6.27
C VAL A 187 -17.11 -3.89 -4.98
N ALA A 188 -18.42 -4.00 -4.72
CA ALA A 188 -18.98 -4.73 -3.59
C ALA A 188 -18.61 -6.21 -3.63
N LYS A 189 -18.73 -6.85 -4.80
CA LYS A 189 -18.36 -8.26 -4.99
C LYS A 189 -16.86 -8.49 -4.78
N GLY A 190 -16.01 -7.65 -5.36
CA GLY A 190 -14.55 -7.78 -5.22
C GLY A 190 -14.09 -7.61 -3.77
N SER A 191 -14.53 -6.53 -3.11
CA SER A 191 -14.20 -6.26 -1.69
C SER A 191 -14.72 -7.34 -0.74
N PHE A 192 -15.88 -7.94 -1.04
CA PHE A 192 -16.42 -9.05 -0.24
C PHE A 192 -15.54 -10.30 -0.32
N ILE A 193 -15.04 -10.65 -1.51
CA ILE A 193 -14.16 -11.82 -1.70
C ILE A 193 -12.86 -11.69 -0.88
N ILE A 194 -12.26 -10.50 -0.83
CA ILE A 194 -11.09 -10.24 0.02
C ILE A 194 -11.47 -10.44 1.50
N THR A 195 -12.63 -9.91 1.90
CA THR A 195 -13.12 -10.01 3.27
C THR A 195 -13.32 -11.46 3.73
N LEU A 196 -13.81 -12.34 2.84
CA LEU A 196 -13.99 -13.77 3.11
C LEU A 196 -12.68 -14.49 3.45
N VAL A 197 -11.53 -14.02 2.97
CA VAL A 197 -10.21 -14.58 3.28
C VAL A 197 -9.56 -13.87 4.47
N LYS A 198 -9.77 -12.54 4.56
CA LYS A 198 -9.21 -11.70 5.62
C LYS A 198 -9.74 -12.06 7.01
N ILE A 199 -11.04 -12.34 7.14
CA ILE A 199 -11.66 -12.72 8.42
C ILE A 199 -11.07 -14.03 8.99
N PRO A 200 -11.07 -15.16 8.26
CA PRO A 200 -10.43 -16.38 8.73
C PRO A 200 -8.96 -16.20 9.10
N ARG A 201 -8.21 -15.41 8.32
CA ARG A 201 -6.80 -15.11 8.61
C ARG A 201 -6.65 -14.38 9.96
N MET A 202 -7.47 -13.37 10.21
CA MET A 202 -7.46 -12.64 11.49
C MET A 202 -7.85 -13.56 12.67
N ILE A 203 -8.82 -14.44 12.49
CA ILE A 203 -9.23 -15.41 13.51
C ILE A 203 -8.07 -16.37 13.83
N LEU A 204 -7.43 -16.96 12.81
CA LEU A 204 -6.28 -17.85 13.01
C LEU A 204 -5.10 -17.13 13.66
N MET A 205 -4.86 -15.87 13.29
CA MET A 205 -3.81 -15.06 13.90
C MET A 205 -4.10 -14.79 15.39
N TYR A 206 -5.34 -14.48 15.74
CA TYR A 206 -5.77 -14.33 17.13
C TYR A 206 -5.59 -15.63 17.93
N ILE A 207 -6.04 -16.77 17.38
CA ILE A 207 -5.87 -18.09 18.00
C ILE A 207 -4.38 -18.40 18.22
N HIS A 208 -3.53 -18.15 17.22
CA HIS A 208 -2.08 -18.36 17.35
C HIS A 208 -1.46 -17.50 18.46
N THR A 209 -1.89 -16.25 18.59
CA THR A 209 -1.44 -15.38 19.69
C THR A 209 -1.88 -15.90 21.05
N GLN A 210 -3.11 -16.41 21.17
CA GLN A 210 -3.65 -16.96 22.43
C GLN A 210 -3.02 -18.30 22.83
N LEU A 211 -2.64 -19.12 21.86
CA LEU A 211 -2.01 -20.43 22.08
C LEU A 211 -0.49 -20.35 22.26
N LYS A 212 0.10 -19.16 22.14
CA LYS A 212 1.54 -18.95 22.26
C LYS A 212 2.03 -19.40 23.64
N GLY A 213 2.82 -20.48 23.65
CA GLY A 213 3.38 -21.08 24.87
C GLY A 213 2.58 -22.25 25.45
N LYS A 214 1.39 -22.57 24.91
CA LYS A 214 0.54 -23.69 25.37
C LYS A 214 0.32 -24.77 24.31
N GLU A 215 0.83 -24.59 23.09
CA GLU A 215 0.63 -25.46 21.94
C GLU A 215 1.76 -26.49 21.72
N ASN A 216 1.40 -27.69 21.24
CA ASN A 216 2.36 -28.68 20.76
C ASN A 216 2.97 -28.25 19.40
N ALA A 217 4.15 -28.78 19.07
CA ALA A 217 4.90 -28.39 17.86
C ALA A 217 4.10 -28.54 16.54
N CYS A 218 3.28 -29.59 16.42
CA CYS A 218 2.43 -29.83 15.25
C CYS A 218 1.37 -28.72 15.07
N ALA A 219 0.65 -28.37 16.14
CA ALA A 219 -0.37 -27.32 16.10
C ALA A 219 0.24 -25.94 15.75
N ARG A 220 1.42 -25.63 16.29
CA ARG A 220 2.18 -24.42 15.94
C ARG A 220 2.53 -24.38 14.45
N CYS A 221 3.03 -25.49 13.91
CA CYS A 221 3.43 -25.59 12.51
C CYS A 221 2.21 -25.39 11.59
N MET A 222 1.11 -26.11 11.87
CA MET A 222 -0.13 -26.04 11.09
C MET A 222 -0.73 -24.63 11.11
N LEU A 223 -0.83 -23.98 12.28
CA LEU A 223 -1.36 -22.62 12.38
C LEU A 223 -0.52 -21.62 11.58
N LYS A 224 0.81 -21.69 11.69
CA LYS A 224 1.71 -20.83 10.90
C LYS A 224 1.56 -21.07 9.39
N ALA A 225 1.45 -22.33 8.97
CA ALA A 225 1.25 -22.68 7.56
C ALA A 225 -0.09 -22.13 7.04
N CYS A 226 -1.20 -22.34 7.75
CA CYS A 226 -2.51 -21.81 7.36
C CYS A 226 -2.54 -20.28 7.31
N ILE A 227 -1.95 -19.61 8.31
CA ILE A 227 -1.84 -18.14 8.32
C ILE A 227 -1.04 -17.64 7.12
N CYS A 228 0.06 -18.31 6.78
CA CYS A 228 0.87 -18.00 5.61
C CYS A 228 0.08 -18.18 4.31
N CYS A 229 -0.60 -19.32 4.13
CA CYS A 229 -1.42 -19.60 2.95
C CYS A 229 -2.54 -18.57 2.78
N LEU A 230 -3.25 -18.21 3.85
CA LEU A 230 -4.30 -17.19 3.79
C LEU A 230 -3.74 -15.79 3.54
N TRP A 231 -2.54 -15.48 4.04
CA TRP A 231 -1.87 -14.23 3.71
C TRP A 231 -1.49 -14.16 2.23
N CYS A 232 -0.93 -15.24 1.67
CA CYS A 232 -0.61 -15.33 0.25
C CYS A 232 -1.89 -15.23 -0.60
N LEU A 233 -2.96 -15.91 -0.20
CA LEU A 233 -4.25 -15.85 -0.90
C LEU A 233 -4.86 -14.44 -0.84
N GLU A 234 -4.85 -13.79 0.33
CA GLU A 234 -5.30 -12.40 0.48
C GLU A 234 -4.51 -11.48 -0.46
N LYS A 235 -3.17 -11.60 -0.50
CA LYS A 235 -2.32 -10.81 -1.39
C LYS A 235 -2.61 -11.06 -2.87
N CYS A 236 -2.76 -12.31 -3.26
CA CYS A 236 -3.13 -12.69 -4.63
C CYS A 236 -4.51 -12.13 -5.02
N LEU A 237 -5.50 -12.25 -4.13
CA LEU A 237 -6.85 -11.72 -4.38
C LEU A 237 -6.86 -10.20 -4.47
N THR A 238 -6.12 -9.49 -3.61
CA THR A 238 -6.01 -8.03 -3.70
C THR A 238 -5.37 -7.60 -5.02
N TYR A 239 -4.31 -8.30 -5.45
CA TYR A 239 -3.68 -8.05 -6.75
C TYR A 239 -4.61 -8.35 -7.93
N LEU A 240 -5.30 -9.49 -7.90
CA LEU A 240 -6.27 -9.87 -8.93
C LEU A 240 -7.44 -8.88 -8.98
N ASN A 241 -7.97 -8.45 -7.83
CA ASN A 241 -9.06 -7.48 -7.76
C ASN A 241 -8.68 -6.15 -8.40
N GLN A 242 -7.47 -5.64 -8.11
CA GLN A 242 -6.97 -4.42 -8.73
C GLN A 242 -6.99 -4.54 -10.26
N ASN A 243 -6.46 -5.64 -10.80
CA ASN A 243 -6.43 -5.89 -12.23
C ASN A 243 -7.84 -6.13 -12.82
N ALA A 244 -8.74 -6.77 -12.06
CA ALA A 244 -10.12 -6.97 -12.45
C ALA A 244 -10.89 -5.63 -12.56
N TYR A 245 -10.64 -4.68 -11.66
CA TYR A 245 -11.22 -3.33 -11.75
C TYR A 245 -10.69 -2.57 -12.96
N THR A 246 -9.39 -2.69 -13.28
CA THR A 246 -8.83 -2.13 -14.51
C THR A 246 -9.49 -2.75 -15.76
N ALA A 247 -9.59 -4.08 -15.83
CA ALA A 247 -10.26 -4.76 -16.94
C ALA A 247 -11.76 -4.38 -17.02
N THR A 248 -12.42 -4.18 -15.87
CA THR A 248 -13.79 -3.67 -15.81
C THR A 248 -13.87 -2.27 -16.42
N ALA A 249 -12.94 -1.39 -16.08
CA ALA A 249 -12.90 -0.03 -16.61
C ALA A 249 -12.62 0.03 -18.12
N ILE A 250 -11.93 -0.96 -18.68
CA ILE A 250 -11.66 -1.06 -20.13
C ILE A 250 -12.89 -1.63 -20.87
N ASN A 251 -13.40 -2.78 -20.41
CA ASN A 251 -14.42 -3.56 -21.14
C ASN A 251 -15.86 -3.28 -20.69
N SER A 252 -16.06 -2.53 -19.61
CA SER A 252 -17.38 -2.27 -18.99
C SER A 252 -18.15 -3.55 -18.63
N THR A 253 -17.45 -4.59 -18.19
CA THR A 253 -18.03 -5.91 -17.83
C THR A 253 -18.22 -6.09 -16.32
N ASN A 254 -18.88 -7.18 -15.90
CA ASN A 254 -19.01 -7.51 -14.48
C ASN A 254 -17.71 -8.09 -13.90
N PHE A 255 -17.59 -8.08 -12.56
CA PHE A 255 -16.38 -8.50 -11.84
C PHE A 255 -15.82 -9.86 -12.27
N CYS A 256 -16.65 -10.90 -12.41
CA CYS A 256 -16.15 -12.25 -12.69
C CYS A 256 -15.58 -12.37 -14.11
N THR A 257 -16.24 -11.75 -15.09
CA THR A 257 -15.74 -11.69 -16.46
C THR A 257 -14.41 -10.94 -16.49
N SER A 258 -14.33 -9.75 -15.90
CA SER A 258 -13.11 -8.94 -15.90
C SER A 258 -11.96 -9.59 -15.12
N ALA A 259 -12.26 -10.27 -14.00
CA ALA A 259 -11.26 -10.99 -13.23
C ALA A 259 -10.68 -12.17 -14.01
N LYS A 260 -11.51 -12.90 -14.76
CA LYS A 260 -11.04 -13.99 -15.64
C LYS A 260 -10.12 -13.44 -16.73
N ASP A 261 -10.54 -12.37 -17.41
CA ASP A 261 -9.75 -11.77 -18.50
C ASP A 261 -8.40 -11.25 -17.99
N ALA A 262 -8.42 -10.51 -16.88
CA ALA A 262 -7.21 -10.04 -16.21
C ALA A 262 -6.29 -11.21 -15.80
N PHE A 263 -6.84 -12.26 -15.19
CA PHE A 263 -6.06 -13.42 -14.78
C PHE A 263 -5.38 -14.11 -15.95
N VAL A 264 -6.09 -14.31 -17.08
CA VAL A 264 -5.53 -14.92 -18.29
C VAL A 264 -4.35 -14.09 -18.82
N ILE A 265 -4.50 -12.77 -18.92
CA ILE A 265 -3.44 -11.87 -19.40
C ILE A 265 -2.20 -11.93 -18.47
N LEU A 266 -2.43 -11.94 -17.15
CA LEU A 266 -1.36 -12.00 -16.16
C LEU A 266 -0.60 -13.34 -16.20
N VAL A 267 -1.30 -14.46 -16.36
CA VAL A 267 -0.69 -15.80 -16.39
C VAL A 267 0.07 -16.06 -17.69
N GLU A 268 -0.47 -15.63 -18.85
CA GLU A 268 0.21 -15.74 -20.14
C GLU A 268 1.62 -15.10 -20.14
N ASN A 269 1.81 -14.07 -19.30
CA ASN A 269 3.06 -13.33 -19.17
C ASN A 269 3.62 -13.36 -17.74
N ALA A 270 3.34 -14.40 -16.95
CA ALA A 270 3.58 -14.43 -15.50
C ALA A 270 5.01 -14.03 -15.09
N LEU A 271 6.04 -14.53 -15.78
CA LEU A 271 7.44 -14.20 -15.48
C LEU A 271 7.75 -12.71 -15.72
N ARG A 272 7.16 -12.11 -16.76
CA ARG A 272 7.34 -10.70 -17.08
C ARG A 272 6.61 -9.83 -16.07
N VAL A 273 5.37 -10.20 -15.73
CA VAL A 273 4.53 -9.55 -14.72
C VAL A 273 5.23 -9.56 -13.36
N ALA A 274 5.63 -10.74 -12.87
CA ALA A 274 6.29 -10.89 -11.57
C ALA A 274 7.59 -10.09 -11.48
N ALA A 275 8.37 -10.07 -12.56
CA ALA A 275 9.59 -9.27 -12.60
C ALA A 275 9.28 -7.77 -12.51
N ILE A 276 8.33 -7.26 -13.29
CA ILE A 276 7.96 -5.83 -13.30
C ILE A 276 7.41 -5.39 -11.94
N ASN A 277 6.52 -6.18 -11.34
CA ASN A 277 5.98 -5.90 -10.00
C ASN A 277 7.10 -5.85 -8.97
N THR A 278 7.99 -6.84 -8.98
CA THR A 278 9.11 -6.90 -8.04
C THR A 278 10.06 -5.70 -8.20
N VAL A 279 10.37 -5.27 -9.44
CA VAL A 279 11.19 -4.06 -9.68
C VAL A 279 10.43 -2.83 -9.17
N GLY A 280 9.15 -2.71 -9.52
CA GLY A 280 8.30 -1.58 -9.15
C GLY A 280 8.20 -1.40 -7.64
N ASP A 281 7.88 -2.48 -6.92
CA ASP A 281 7.79 -2.51 -5.45
C ASP A 281 9.10 -2.06 -4.81
N PHE A 282 10.22 -2.55 -5.34
CA PHE A 282 11.55 -2.17 -4.88
C PHE A 282 11.86 -0.68 -5.15
N MET A 283 11.51 -0.15 -6.32
CA MET A 283 11.68 1.27 -6.66
C MET A 283 10.83 2.16 -5.75
N LEU A 284 9.57 1.78 -5.50
CA LEU A 284 8.68 2.50 -4.60
C LEU A 284 9.15 2.41 -3.14
N PHE A 285 9.68 1.27 -2.71
CA PHE A 285 10.32 1.11 -1.41
C PHE A 285 11.51 2.05 -1.25
N LEU A 286 12.41 2.09 -2.25
CA LEU A 286 13.54 3.02 -2.26
C LEU A 286 13.06 4.48 -2.20
N GLY A 287 11.98 4.80 -2.92
CA GLY A 287 11.30 6.11 -2.84
C GLY A 287 10.86 6.46 -1.42
N LYS A 288 10.21 5.52 -0.71
CA LYS A 288 9.79 5.70 0.71
C LYS A 288 11.01 6.00 1.60
N VAL A 289 12.08 5.22 1.46
CA VAL A 289 13.32 5.41 2.24
C VAL A 289 13.95 6.76 1.96
N LEU A 290 14.06 7.17 0.69
CA LEU A 290 14.63 8.45 0.30
C LEU A 290 13.83 9.64 0.87
N ILE A 291 12.50 9.59 0.85
CA ILE A 291 11.64 10.63 1.42
C ILE A 291 11.88 10.74 2.94
N VAL A 292 11.91 9.62 3.66
CA VAL A 292 12.13 9.62 5.11
C VAL A 292 13.53 10.11 5.46
N CYS A 293 14.57 9.65 4.75
CA CYS A 293 15.95 10.07 5.00
C CYS A 293 16.17 11.55 4.71
N SER A 294 15.64 12.06 3.58
CA SER A 294 15.76 13.48 3.23
C SER A 294 15.00 14.39 4.21
N THR A 295 13.79 14.00 4.60
CA THR A 295 13.00 14.72 5.62
C THR A 295 13.69 14.69 6.98
N GLY A 296 14.23 13.53 7.39
CA GLY A 296 14.99 13.39 8.63
C GLY A 296 16.26 14.24 8.63
N LEU A 297 17.00 14.29 7.53
CA LEU A 297 18.18 15.14 7.39
C LEU A 297 17.83 16.63 7.48
N ALA A 298 16.78 17.06 6.76
CA ALA A 298 16.27 18.43 6.84
C ALA A 298 15.81 18.78 8.27
N GLY A 299 15.13 17.84 8.94
CA GLY A 299 14.71 17.97 10.33
C GLY A 299 15.89 18.13 11.29
N ILE A 300 16.95 17.33 11.13
CA ILE A 300 18.20 17.47 11.91
C ILE A 300 18.84 18.83 11.66
N MET A 301 18.94 19.29 10.41
CA MET A 301 19.52 20.59 10.10
C MET A 301 18.74 21.74 10.74
N LEU A 302 17.40 21.69 10.69
CA LEU A 302 16.52 22.70 11.26
C LEU A 302 16.57 22.70 12.80
N LEU A 303 16.54 21.53 13.43
CA LEU A 303 16.59 21.39 14.89
C LEU A 303 17.98 21.72 15.45
N ASN A 304 19.06 21.43 14.73
CA ASN A 304 20.42 21.81 15.15
C ASN A 304 20.66 23.32 15.04
N TYR A 305 19.89 24.03 14.20
CA TYR A 305 19.91 25.49 14.14
C TYR A 305 19.25 26.12 15.39
N GLN A 306 18.17 25.52 15.90
CA GLN A 306 17.49 25.97 17.11
C GLN A 306 18.00 25.22 18.35
N ARG A 307 19.12 25.69 18.91
CA ARG A 307 19.78 25.07 20.08
C ARG A 307 18.97 25.09 21.38
N ASP A 308 17.78 25.67 21.39
CA ASP A 308 16.94 25.82 22.57
C ASP A 308 16.20 24.53 22.98
N TYR A 309 16.15 23.52 22.12
CA TYR A 309 15.50 22.23 22.42
C TYR A 309 16.45 21.24 23.10
N THR A 310 16.20 20.95 24.38
CA THR A 310 16.96 19.94 25.16
C THR A 310 16.68 18.51 24.72
N ILE A 311 15.50 18.21 24.14
CA ILE A 311 15.11 16.88 23.62
C ILE A 311 14.58 17.01 22.19
N TRP A 312 15.47 17.08 21.20
CA TRP A 312 15.13 17.20 19.77
C TRP A 312 14.87 15.85 19.08
N VAL A 313 15.24 14.74 19.70
CA VAL A 313 15.13 13.39 19.12
C VAL A 313 13.66 12.94 18.99
N LEU A 314 12.81 13.23 19.98
CA LEU A 314 11.41 12.82 19.95
C LEU A 314 10.62 13.52 18.82
N PRO A 315 10.68 14.86 18.66
CA PRO A 315 10.10 15.55 17.51
C PRO A 315 10.62 14.99 16.17
N LEU A 316 11.91 14.69 16.07
CA LEU A 316 12.50 14.12 14.85
C LEU A 316 11.91 12.74 14.52
N ILE A 317 11.76 11.85 15.51
CA ILE A 317 11.13 10.54 15.32
C ILE A 317 9.68 10.71 14.83
N ILE A 318 8.92 11.63 15.42
CA ILE A 318 7.54 11.93 15.03
C ILE A 318 7.50 12.42 13.57
N VAL A 319 8.37 13.36 13.19
CA VAL A 319 8.47 13.87 11.81
C VAL A 319 8.80 12.74 10.82
N CYS A 320 9.77 11.88 11.15
CA CYS A 320 10.13 10.73 10.31
C CYS A 320 8.99 9.71 10.17
N LEU A 321 8.22 9.47 11.24
CA LEU A 321 7.05 8.59 11.22
C LEU A 321 5.96 9.17 10.30
N PHE A 322 5.64 10.46 10.44
CA PHE A 322 4.67 11.13 9.58
C PHE A 322 5.15 11.14 8.12
N ALA A 323 6.43 11.41 7.86
CA ALA A 323 7.00 11.35 6.52
C ALA A 323 6.84 9.96 5.89
N PHE A 324 7.07 8.89 6.67
CA PHE A 324 6.86 7.52 6.20
C PHE A 324 5.40 7.24 5.87
N LEU A 325 4.45 7.64 6.72
CA LEU A 325 3.02 7.45 6.49
C LEU A 325 2.57 8.19 5.23
N VAL A 326 2.97 9.45 5.09
CA VAL A 326 2.65 10.29 3.92
C VAL A 326 3.24 9.67 2.64
N ALA A 327 4.52 9.28 2.66
CA ALA A 327 5.17 8.61 1.55
C ALA A 327 4.45 7.31 1.17
N HIS A 328 4.04 6.51 2.16
CA HIS A 328 3.30 5.27 1.93
C HIS A 328 1.96 5.52 1.22
N CYS A 329 1.20 6.52 1.65
CA CYS A 329 -0.10 6.84 1.08
C CYS A 329 0.01 7.29 -0.38
N PHE A 330 0.92 8.23 -0.68
CA PHE A 330 1.09 8.74 -2.04
C PHE A 330 1.68 7.69 -2.99
N LEU A 331 2.72 6.98 -2.54
CA LEU A 331 3.36 5.96 -3.37
C LEU A 331 2.46 4.75 -3.60
N SER A 332 1.48 4.48 -2.73
CA SER A 332 0.46 3.45 -2.98
C SER A 332 -0.48 3.83 -4.13
N ILE A 333 -0.87 5.10 -4.28
CA ILE A 333 -1.62 5.53 -5.48
C ILE A 333 -0.74 5.44 -6.71
N TYR A 334 0.53 5.81 -6.57
CA TYR A 334 1.48 5.71 -7.67
C TYR A 334 1.63 4.26 -8.16
N GLU A 335 1.80 3.30 -7.25
CA GLU A 335 1.81 1.86 -7.51
C GLU A 335 0.57 1.44 -8.30
N MET A 336 -0.61 1.85 -7.83
CA MET A 336 -1.89 1.57 -8.48
C MET A 336 -1.98 2.11 -9.91
N VAL A 337 -1.47 3.31 -10.16
CA VAL A 337 -1.41 3.89 -11.52
C VAL A 337 -0.47 3.08 -12.41
N VAL A 338 0.69 2.67 -11.90
CA VAL A 338 1.65 1.83 -12.63
C VAL A 338 1.03 0.48 -12.99
N ASP A 339 0.33 -0.17 -12.05
CA ASP A 339 -0.36 -1.46 -12.29
C ASP A 339 -1.44 -1.33 -13.37
N VAL A 340 -2.24 -0.26 -13.31
CA VAL A 340 -3.26 0.02 -14.33
C VAL A 340 -2.63 0.23 -15.70
N LEU A 341 -1.59 1.07 -15.79
CA LEU A 341 -0.86 1.31 -17.04
C LEU A 341 -0.23 0.04 -17.59
N PHE A 342 0.30 -0.81 -16.72
CA PHE A 342 0.87 -2.10 -17.10
C PHE A 342 -0.19 -3.02 -17.72
N LEU A 343 -1.37 -3.13 -17.11
CA LEU A 343 -2.45 -3.95 -17.70
C LEU A 343 -2.97 -3.34 -19.01
N CYS A 344 -3.12 -2.01 -19.09
CA CYS A 344 -3.48 -1.33 -20.33
C CYS A 344 -2.45 -1.63 -21.44
N PHE A 345 -1.16 -1.55 -21.13
CA PHE A 345 -0.08 -1.89 -22.05
C PHE A 345 -0.14 -3.36 -22.49
N ALA A 346 -0.35 -4.29 -21.55
CA ALA A 346 -0.47 -5.71 -21.89
C ALA A 346 -1.65 -5.97 -22.84
N ILE A 347 -2.80 -5.34 -22.61
CA ILE A 347 -3.98 -5.42 -23.47
C ILE A 347 -3.71 -4.78 -24.83
N ASP A 348 -3.13 -3.58 -24.87
CA ASP A 348 -2.80 -2.85 -26.10
C ASP A 348 -1.88 -3.70 -26.99
N THR A 349 -0.82 -4.30 -26.41
CA THR A 349 0.10 -5.19 -27.14
C THR A 349 -0.54 -6.51 -27.61
N LYS A 350 -1.65 -6.94 -26.99
CA LYS A 350 -2.33 -8.19 -27.35
C LYS A 350 -3.30 -8.00 -28.52
N TYR A 351 -3.97 -6.85 -28.59
CA TYR A 351 -5.03 -6.59 -29.57
C TYR A 351 -4.63 -5.66 -30.71
N ASN A 352 -3.63 -4.81 -30.51
CA ASN A 352 -3.10 -3.91 -31.52
C ASN A 352 -1.74 -4.40 -32.00
N ASP A 353 -1.45 -4.21 -33.28
CA ASP A 353 -0.21 -4.69 -33.94
C ASP A 353 0.56 -3.57 -34.64
N GLY A 354 0.07 -2.32 -34.56
CA GLY A 354 0.68 -1.16 -35.19
C GLY A 354 0.28 -0.96 -36.66
N SER A 355 -0.58 -1.82 -37.21
CA SER A 355 -1.10 -1.65 -38.58
C SER A 355 -2.13 -0.51 -38.66
N PRO A 356 -2.39 0.06 -39.86
CA PRO A 356 -3.42 1.08 -40.04
C PRO A 356 -4.79 0.60 -39.53
N GLY A 357 -5.35 1.29 -38.55
CA GLY A 357 -6.60 0.92 -37.87
C GLY A 357 -6.44 0.06 -36.60
N ARG A 358 -5.24 -0.48 -36.34
CA ARG A 358 -4.84 -1.19 -35.11
C ARG A 358 -3.54 -0.62 -34.54
N GLU A 359 -3.44 0.70 -34.55
CA GLU A 359 -2.30 1.42 -33.99
C GLU A 359 -2.33 1.37 -32.46
N PHE A 360 -1.15 1.28 -31.86
CA PHE A 360 -1.01 1.31 -30.41
C PHE A 360 -1.47 2.64 -29.80
N TYR A 361 -2.13 2.56 -28.65
CA TYR A 361 -2.52 3.72 -27.85
C TYR A 361 -1.42 4.18 -26.89
N MET A 362 -0.44 3.29 -26.63
CA MET A 362 0.67 3.56 -25.72
C MET A 362 1.51 4.79 -26.11
N ASP A 363 2.09 5.44 -25.10
CA ASP A 363 3.08 6.51 -25.30
C ASP A 363 4.29 5.95 -26.07
N LYS A 364 4.93 6.75 -26.93
CA LYS A 364 6.12 6.34 -27.70
C LYS A 364 7.27 5.86 -26.82
N VAL A 365 7.31 6.27 -25.55
CA VAL A 365 8.31 5.79 -24.57
C VAL A 365 8.12 4.30 -24.21
N LEU A 366 6.93 3.74 -24.46
CA LEU A 366 6.60 2.33 -24.21
C LEU A 366 6.78 1.41 -25.43
N MET A 367 6.96 1.99 -26.63
CA MET A 367 7.35 1.28 -27.86
C MET A 367 8.86 1.02 -27.85
#